data_AF-A0A3A6NA98-F1
#
_entry.id   AF-A0A3A6NA98-F1
#
_cell.length_a   1.000
_cell.length_b   1.000
_cell.length_c   1.000
_cell.angle_alpha   90.00
_cell.angle_beta   90.00
_cell.angle_gamma   90.00
#
_symmetry.space_group_name_H-M   'P 1'
#
loop_
_entity.id
_entity.type
_entity.pdbx_description
1 polymer ?
#
loop_
_entity_poly.entity_id
_entity_poly.type
_entity_poly.pdbx_seq_one_letter_code
_entity_poly.pdbx_strand_id
1 'polypeptide(L)'
;MKRLFIVFLTIATALLFAGCGTVNKPGATEPLEYEIVEETDSLPQDISGIIEHLKIHRGYFVFTPQDYDTGKDIYLLISSGEKPTGGYTIEVDSLIVQNGALKITVEERKPAKEDLVIQVLTYPFVVVKIFDSYENYNIINKENIKFEEISSESIPLIIEKSGKYVGQIDNNFIEIEVDGKAMSFMISQEFSPFLELLNTGDNILFSYYENANGQLEITNLNNT
;
A
#
# COMPACT_ATOMS: atom_id res chain seq x y z
N MET A 1 -4.51 -48.99 72.53
CA MET A 1 -3.72 -48.23 73.54
C MET A 1 -2.45 -47.79 72.81
N LYS A 2 -2.09 -46.53 72.61
CA LYS A 2 -2.27 -45.30 73.39
C LYS A 2 -2.53 -44.12 72.44
N ARG A 3 -3.39 -43.21 72.89
CA ARG A 3 -3.62 -41.87 72.35
C ARG A 3 -2.48 -40.93 72.80
N LEU A 4 -2.54 -39.66 72.34
CA LEU A 4 -1.81 -38.45 72.80
C LEU A 4 -0.42 -38.23 72.18
N PHE A 5 0.02 -37.01 71.84
CA PHE A 5 -0.46 -35.65 72.14
C PHE A 5 -0.08 -34.72 70.97
N ILE A 6 -0.95 -33.75 70.68
CA ILE A 6 -0.76 -32.62 69.78
C ILE A 6 0.30 -31.68 70.38
N VAL A 7 1.29 -31.26 69.58
CA VAL A 7 2.06 -30.05 69.85
C VAL A 7 1.99 -29.16 68.62
N PHE A 8 1.28 -28.06 68.82
CA PHE A 8 1.13 -26.92 67.93
C PHE A 8 2.50 -26.20 67.88
N LEU A 9 3.21 -26.27 66.76
CA LEU A 9 4.37 -25.40 66.51
C LEU A 9 4.09 -24.61 65.24
N THR A 10 3.65 -23.38 65.47
CA THR A 10 3.47 -22.31 64.49
C THR A 10 4.80 -22.05 63.78
N ILE A 11 4.99 -22.64 62.61
CA ILE A 11 6.04 -22.22 61.67
C ILE A 11 5.32 -21.61 60.49
N ALA A 12 5.35 -20.28 60.46
CA ALA A 12 5.01 -19.47 59.31
C ALA A 12 5.98 -19.80 58.16
N THR A 13 5.71 -20.87 57.43
CA THR A 13 6.32 -21.11 56.12
C THR A 13 5.61 -20.23 55.12
N ALA A 14 6.27 -19.12 54.82
CA ALA A 14 5.94 -18.15 53.81
C ALA A 14 5.44 -18.82 52.52
N LEU A 15 4.30 -18.34 52.04
CA LEU A 15 3.83 -18.53 50.68
C LEU A 15 4.89 -17.99 49.71
N LEU A 16 5.76 -18.86 49.21
CA LEU A 16 6.44 -18.63 47.95
C LEU A 16 5.49 -19.08 46.83
N PHE A 17 4.44 -18.27 46.61
CA PHE A 17 3.87 -18.21 45.28
C PHE A 17 4.95 -17.62 44.39
N ALA A 18 5.69 -18.49 43.70
CA ALA A 18 6.46 -18.09 42.54
C ALA A 18 5.47 -17.65 41.46
N GLY A 19 5.03 -16.40 41.56
CA GLY A 19 4.47 -15.70 40.42
C GLY A 19 5.56 -15.60 39.38
N CYS A 20 5.47 -16.41 38.32
CA CYS A 20 6.22 -16.17 37.11
C CYS A 20 5.65 -14.88 36.51
N GLY A 21 6.22 -13.74 36.89
CA GLY A 21 6.01 -12.51 36.16
C GLY A 21 6.59 -12.74 34.77
N THR A 22 5.73 -12.79 33.76
CA THR A 22 6.15 -12.48 32.40
C THR A 22 6.71 -11.07 32.44
N VAL A 23 8.04 -10.98 32.55
CA VAL A 23 8.74 -9.73 32.30
C VAL A 23 8.52 -9.43 30.83
N ASN A 24 7.50 -8.61 30.55
CA ASN A 24 7.42 -7.90 29.28
C ASN A 24 8.71 -7.08 29.20
N LYS A 25 9.70 -7.58 28.45
CA LYS A 25 10.89 -6.81 28.12
C LYS A 25 10.42 -5.57 27.37
N PRO A 26 10.60 -4.35 27.91
CA PRO A 26 10.42 -3.15 27.11
C PRO A 26 11.46 -3.19 25.99
N GLY A 27 11.02 -3.13 24.74
CA GLY A 27 11.92 -3.13 23.58
C GLY A 27 12.25 -4.49 22.96
N ALA A 28 11.35 -5.49 23.03
CA ALA A 28 11.45 -6.63 22.11
C ALA A 28 11.32 -6.10 20.67
N THR A 29 12.40 -6.26 19.90
CA THR A 29 12.44 -5.97 18.47
C THR A 29 12.28 -7.30 17.76
N GLU A 30 11.14 -7.52 17.12
CA GLU A 30 10.88 -8.73 16.35
C GLU A 30 10.87 -8.38 14.86
N PRO A 31 11.65 -9.08 14.01
CA PRO A 31 11.50 -8.98 12.56
C PRO A 31 10.07 -9.34 12.16
N LEU A 32 9.46 -8.53 11.31
CA LEU A 32 8.13 -8.80 10.77
C LEU A 32 8.25 -9.60 9.46
N GLU A 33 7.39 -10.60 9.27
CA GLU A 33 7.23 -11.24 7.97
C GLU A 33 6.43 -10.33 7.02
N TYR A 34 6.92 -10.17 5.80
CA TYR A 34 6.29 -9.33 4.77
C TYR A 34 6.56 -9.91 3.38
N GLU A 35 5.74 -9.52 2.42
CA GLU A 35 5.92 -9.83 0.99
C GLU A 35 6.13 -8.54 0.20
N ILE A 36 7.02 -8.56 -0.80
CA ILE A 36 7.12 -7.47 -1.78
C ILE A 36 6.13 -7.76 -2.90
N VAL A 37 5.32 -6.77 -3.24
CA VAL A 37 4.40 -6.86 -4.38
C VAL A 37 5.15 -6.44 -5.63
N GLU A 38 5.48 -7.42 -6.47
CA GLU A 38 6.19 -7.20 -7.74
C GLU A 38 5.27 -6.67 -8.85
N GLU A 39 4.01 -7.11 -8.86
CA GLU A 39 3.01 -6.75 -9.89
C GLU A 39 1.86 -5.97 -9.26
N THR A 40 1.97 -4.64 -9.21
CA THR A 40 0.95 -3.77 -8.61
C THR A 40 -0.38 -3.78 -9.36
N ASP A 41 -0.36 -4.07 -10.65
CA ASP A 41 -1.56 -4.12 -11.50
C ASP A 41 -2.49 -5.29 -11.13
N SER A 42 -1.99 -6.25 -10.35
CA SER A 42 -2.79 -7.35 -9.79
C SER A 42 -3.47 -7.02 -8.46
N LEU A 43 -3.22 -5.82 -7.90
CA LEU A 43 -3.77 -5.45 -6.60
C LEU A 43 -5.28 -5.19 -6.66
N PRO A 44 -6.03 -5.50 -5.58
CA PRO A 44 -7.46 -5.24 -5.51
C PRO A 44 -7.83 -3.76 -5.67
N GLN A 45 -9.11 -3.50 -6.00
CA GLN A 45 -9.83 -2.23 -5.78
C GLN A 45 -9.08 -0.95 -6.21
N ASP A 46 -8.73 -0.84 -7.50
CA ASP A 46 -8.10 0.35 -8.12
C ASP A 46 -6.84 0.85 -7.40
N ILE A 47 -6.24 0.04 -6.53
CA ILE A 47 -5.04 0.41 -5.75
C ILE A 47 -3.87 0.74 -6.68
N SER A 48 -3.73 0.05 -7.81
CA SER A 48 -2.68 0.37 -8.80
C SER A 48 -2.82 1.82 -9.29
N GLY A 49 -4.04 2.24 -9.66
CA GLY A 49 -4.30 3.63 -10.06
C GLY A 49 -3.97 4.63 -8.94
N ILE A 50 -4.34 4.33 -7.69
CA ILE A 50 -4.00 5.18 -6.56
C ILE A 50 -2.48 5.25 -6.34
N ILE A 51 -1.76 4.14 -6.47
CA ILE A 51 -0.29 4.09 -6.38
C ILE A 51 0.34 5.01 -7.45
N GLU A 52 -0.16 4.98 -8.69
CA GLU A 52 0.33 5.84 -9.76
C GLU A 52 0.24 7.33 -9.42
N HIS A 53 -0.78 7.74 -8.67
CA HIS A 53 -0.90 9.10 -8.14
C HIS A 53 0.02 9.40 -6.98
N LEU A 54 0.07 8.49 -6.02
CA LEU A 54 0.78 8.75 -4.78
C LEU A 54 2.30 8.69 -4.98
N LYS A 55 2.78 7.85 -5.91
CA LYS A 55 4.22 7.65 -6.13
C LYS A 55 4.96 8.90 -6.61
N ILE A 56 4.28 9.91 -7.14
CA ILE A 56 4.92 11.18 -7.52
C ILE A 56 5.46 11.94 -6.30
N HIS A 57 4.86 11.71 -5.13
CA HIS A 57 5.26 12.32 -3.86
C HIS A 57 6.21 11.40 -3.10
N ARG A 58 7.22 12.00 -2.47
CA ARG A 58 8.06 11.26 -1.53
C ARG A 58 7.29 11.07 -0.22
N GLY A 59 7.06 9.83 0.18
CA GLY A 59 6.29 9.52 1.39
C GLY A 59 5.88 8.05 1.43
N TYR A 60 4.93 7.75 2.31
CA TYR A 60 4.30 6.44 2.37
C TYR A 60 2.77 6.54 2.44
N PHE A 61 2.08 5.47 2.08
CA PHE A 61 0.63 5.37 2.21
C PHE A 61 0.21 3.96 2.60
N VAL A 62 -0.78 3.83 3.49
CA VAL A 62 -1.27 2.54 4.01
C VAL A 62 -2.65 2.25 3.43
N PHE A 63 -2.77 1.17 2.67
CA PHE A 63 -4.03 0.64 2.18
C PHE A 63 -4.54 -0.42 3.16
N THR A 64 -5.59 -0.10 3.91
CA THR A 64 -6.21 -1.01 4.88
C THR A 64 -7.39 -1.78 4.28
N PRO A 65 -7.72 -2.99 4.78
CA PRO A 65 -8.92 -3.72 4.39
C PRO A 65 -10.23 -2.94 4.54
N GLN A 66 -10.30 -2.03 5.51
CA GLN A 66 -11.52 -1.27 5.78
C GLN A 66 -11.76 -0.22 4.70
N ASP A 67 -10.70 0.44 4.25
CA ASP A 67 -10.81 1.57 3.33
C ASP A 67 -10.70 1.12 1.87
N TYR A 68 -9.98 0.01 1.62
CA TYR A 68 -9.61 -0.41 0.28
C TYR A 68 -10.02 -1.85 -0.13
N ASP A 69 -10.89 -2.51 0.65
CA ASP A 69 -11.41 -3.85 0.36
C ASP A 69 -10.32 -4.88 -0.03
N THR A 70 -9.16 -4.80 0.61
CA THR A 70 -7.99 -5.66 0.37
C THR A 70 -8.12 -7.05 1.01
N GLY A 71 -9.35 -7.46 1.32
CA GLY A 71 -9.67 -8.69 2.04
C GLY A 71 -9.17 -8.64 3.49
N LYS A 72 -8.00 -9.23 3.74
CA LYS A 72 -7.35 -9.23 5.08
C LYS A 72 -5.96 -8.62 5.07
N ASP A 73 -5.46 -8.30 3.88
CA ASP A 73 -4.09 -7.92 3.67
C ASP A 73 -3.95 -6.40 3.78
N ILE A 74 -2.83 -5.92 4.30
CA ILE A 74 -2.51 -4.49 4.34
C ILE A 74 -1.38 -4.25 3.36
N TYR A 75 -1.53 -3.24 2.52
CA TYR A 75 -0.47 -2.83 1.59
C TYR A 75 0.10 -1.49 1.99
N LEU A 76 1.42 -1.35 1.90
CA LEU A 76 2.14 -0.14 2.21
C LEU A 76 2.93 0.29 0.98
N LEU A 77 2.54 1.42 0.39
CA LEU A 77 3.35 2.11 -0.60
C LEU A 77 4.45 2.90 0.13
N ILE A 78 5.70 2.78 -0.33
CA ILE A 78 6.79 3.67 0.05
C ILE A 78 7.41 4.21 -1.24
N SER A 79 7.33 5.53 -1.44
CA SER A 79 7.82 6.18 -2.65
C SER A 79 8.94 7.17 -2.36
N SER A 80 9.97 7.16 -3.21
CA SER A 80 11.02 8.17 -3.24
C SER A 80 10.58 9.48 -3.92
N GLY A 81 9.38 9.52 -4.50
CA GLY A 81 8.86 10.64 -5.27
C GLY A 81 9.54 10.79 -6.64
N GLU A 82 9.23 11.87 -7.34
CA GLU A 82 9.83 12.22 -8.63
C GLU A 82 11.38 12.27 -8.56
N LYS A 83 12.02 11.60 -9.53
CA LYS A 83 13.46 11.63 -9.78
C LYS A 83 13.76 12.07 -11.20
N PRO A 84 14.84 12.86 -11.40
CA PRO A 84 15.10 13.52 -12.69
C PRO A 84 15.57 12.59 -13.81
N THR A 85 16.01 11.36 -13.48
CA THR A 85 16.60 10.42 -14.44
C THR A 85 16.23 8.99 -14.08
N GLY A 86 16.51 8.04 -14.98
CA GLY A 86 16.58 6.62 -14.63
C GLY A 86 17.74 6.31 -13.68
N GLY A 87 17.73 5.09 -13.12
CA GLY A 87 18.80 4.56 -12.26
C GLY A 87 18.64 4.80 -10.76
N TYR A 88 17.60 5.53 -10.34
CA TYR A 88 17.22 5.60 -8.93
C TYR A 88 16.44 4.35 -8.53
N THR A 89 16.72 3.80 -7.35
CA THR A 89 15.96 2.66 -6.80
C THR A 89 15.59 2.89 -5.34
N ILE A 90 14.58 2.18 -4.88
CA ILE A 90 14.22 2.06 -3.47
C ILE A 90 13.99 0.59 -3.16
N GLU A 91 14.58 0.10 -2.08
CA GLU A 91 14.46 -1.29 -1.62
C GLU A 91 14.16 -1.31 -0.12
N VAL A 92 13.39 -2.30 0.32
CA VAL A 92 13.17 -2.54 1.75
C VAL A 92 14.40 -3.21 2.34
N ASP A 93 14.99 -2.60 3.37
CA ASP A 93 16.13 -3.15 4.10
C ASP A 93 15.69 -3.94 5.34
N SER A 94 14.69 -3.44 6.09
CA SER A 94 14.14 -4.14 7.24
C SER A 94 12.75 -3.65 7.66
N LEU A 95 11.91 -4.56 8.15
CA LEU A 95 10.68 -4.28 8.89
C LEU A 95 10.79 -4.90 10.29
N ILE A 96 10.64 -4.08 11.33
CA ILE A 96 10.70 -4.52 12.72
C ILE A 96 9.56 -3.91 13.52
N VAL A 97 8.97 -4.70 14.41
CA VAL A 97 8.01 -4.20 15.39
C VAL A 97 8.76 -3.79 16.64
N GLN A 98 8.59 -2.54 17.07
CA GLN A 98 9.19 -2.01 18.29
C GLN A 98 8.17 -1.18 19.06
N ASN A 99 7.88 -1.58 20.30
CA ASN A 99 6.92 -0.91 21.18
C ASN A 99 5.53 -0.68 20.54
N GLY A 100 5.05 -1.64 19.73
CA GLY A 100 3.75 -1.56 19.05
C GLY A 100 3.73 -0.70 17.79
N ALA A 101 4.86 -0.08 17.41
CA ALA A 101 5.02 0.64 16.16
C ALA A 101 5.78 -0.21 15.13
N LEU A 102 5.38 -0.11 13.86
CA LEU A 102 6.13 -0.69 12.75
C LEU A 102 7.23 0.28 12.33
N LYS A 103 8.48 -0.14 12.49
CA LYS A 103 9.64 0.59 11.99
C LYS A 103 10.15 -0.07 10.71
N ILE A 104 10.31 0.74 9.68
CA ILE A 104 10.73 0.30 8.35
C ILE A 104 11.98 1.08 7.97
N THR A 105 13.01 0.36 7.55
CA THR A 105 14.19 0.95 6.95
C THR A 105 14.18 0.65 5.46
N VAL A 106 14.33 1.67 4.64
CA VAL A 106 14.51 1.54 3.18
C VAL A 106 15.89 2.01 2.74
N GLU A 107 16.37 1.48 1.63
CA GLU A 107 17.57 1.94 0.95
C GLU A 107 17.18 2.68 -0.33
N GLU A 108 17.42 3.99 -0.38
CA GLU A 108 17.33 4.78 -1.60
C GLU A 108 18.70 4.79 -2.28
N ARG A 109 18.80 4.32 -3.53
CA ARG A 109 20.04 4.40 -4.32
C ARG A 109 19.91 5.46 -5.41
N LYS A 110 20.97 6.25 -5.56
CA LYS A 110 21.13 7.23 -6.64
C LYS A 110 22.12 6.68 -7.67
N PRO A 111 21.89 6.86 -8.99
CA PRO A 111 22.88 6.50 -9.99
C PRO A 111 24.20 7.27 -9.77
N ALA A 112 25.32 6.61 -10.03
CA ALA A 112 26.62 7.25 -9.98
C ALA A 112 26.74 8.32 -11.08
N LYS A 113 27.63 9.29 -10.88
CA LYS A 113 27.83 10.41 -11.83
C LYS A 113 28.20 9.93 -13.24
N GLU A 114 28.90 8.80 -13.33
CA GLU A 114 29.39 8.21 -14.58
C GLU A 114 28.40 7.19 -15.18
N ASP A 115 27.27 6.91 -14.51
CA ASP A 115 26.28 5.96 -15.03
C ASP A 115 25.57 6.54 -16.26
N LEU A 116 25.50 5.75 -17.32
CA LEU A 116 24.69 6.08 -18.49
C LEU A 116 23.21 5.81 -18.16
N VAL A 117 22.49 6.88 -17.80
CA VAL A 117 21.06 6.83 -17.46
C VAL A 117 20.22 7.66 -18.42
N ILE A 118 18.99 7.21 -18.66
CA ILE A 118 18.00 7.98 -19.42
C ILE A 118 17.60 9.25 -18.68
N GLN A 119 17.41 10.35 -19.41
CA GLN A 119 17.02 11.65 -18.87
C GLN A 119 15.50 11.83 -18.93
N VAL A 120 14.78 10.97 -18.20
CA VAL A 120 13.31 10.99 -18.11
C VAL A 120 12.95 10.92 -16.63
N LEU A 121 11.86 11.61 -16.26
CA LEU A 121 11.32 11.54 -14.90
C LEU A 121 10.97 10.09 -14.54
N THR A 122 11.39 9.65 -13.37
CA THR A 122 11.06 8.33 -12.82
C THR A 122 10.51 8.47 -11.41
N TYR A 123 9.82 7.44 -10.95
CA TYR A 123 9.14 7.41 -9.65
C TYR A 123 9.45 6.09 -8.96
N PRO A 124 10.64 5.92 -8.36
CA PRO A 124 10.97 4.68 -7.66
C PRO A 124 10.08 4.52 -6.43
N PHE A 125 9.43 3.37 -6.33
CA PHE A 125 8.60 2.99 -5.19
C PHE A 125 8.73 1.50 -4.89
N VAL A 126 8.26 1.10 -3.72
CA VAL A 126 8.07 -0.31 -3.34
C VAL A 126 6.72 -0.45 -2.67
N VAL A 127 6.04 -1.57 -2.92
CA VAL A 127 4.80 -1.92 -2.23
C VAL A 127 5.06 -3.16 -1.37
N VAL A 128 4.74 -3.03 -0.09
CA VAL A 128 4.95 -4.09 0.91
C VAL A 128 3.59 -4.58 1.38
N LYS A 129 3.39 -5.90 1.36
CA LYS A 129 2.25 -6.56 1.97
C LYS A 129 2.60 -6.99 3.39
N ILE A 130 1.76 -6.62 4.35
CA ILE A 130 1.87 -7.02 5.77
C ILE A 130 0.52 -7.57 6.26
N PHE A 131 0.57 -8.28 7.39
CA PHE A 131 -0.57 -9.08 7.88
C PHE A 131 -1.22 -8.53 9.16
N ASP A 132 -0.61 -7.52 9.78
CA ASP A 132 -1.09 -6.87 11.00
C ASP A 132 -1.09 -5.35 10.82
N SER A 133 -2.05 -4.67 11.47
CA SER A 133 -2.09 -3.20 11.56
C SER A 133 -1.31 -2.70 12.76
N TYR A 134 -0.77 -1.49 12.65
CA TYR A 134 0.02 -0.85 13.69
C TYR A 134 -0.49 0.57 13.94
N GLU A 135 -0.40 1.03 15.19
CA GLU A 135 -0.83 2.39 15.55
C GLU A 135 0.02 3.47 14.88
N ASN A 136 1.29 3.15 14.60
CA ASN A 136 2.25 4.08 14.01
C ASN A 136 3.16 3.36 13.02
N TYR A 137 3.41 4.03 11.90
CA TYR A 137 4.37 3.62 10.88
C TYR A 137 5.54 4.61 10.88
N ASN A 138 6.75 4.11 11.15
CA ASN A 138 7.98 4.90 11.16
C ASN A 138 8.92 4.43 10.06
N ILE A 139 8.85 5.08 8.91
CA ILE A 139 9.66 4.75 7.74
C ILE A 139 10.83 5.74 7.65
N ILE A 140 12.05 5.22 7.61
CA ILE A 140 13.28 6.00 7.43
C ILE A 140 14.15 5.37 6.35
N ASN A 141 14.99 6.16 5.69
CA ASN A 141 16.08 5.60 4.89
C ASN A 141 17.34 5.32 5.74
N LYS A 142 18.38 4.75 5.13
CA LYS A 142 19.70 4.49 5.79
C LYS A 142 20.40 5.75 6.34
N GLU A 143 19.99 6.94 5.90
CA GLU A 143 20.47 8.24 6.40
C GLU A 143 19.60 8.79 7.54
N ASN A 144 18.61 8.04 8.02
CA ASN A 144 17.59 8.43 9.00
C ASN A 144 16.66 9.56 8.52
N ILE A 145 16.53 9.77 7.21
CA ILE A 145 15.55 10.70 6.65
C ILE A 145 14.19 10.03 6.67
N LYS A 146 13.25 10.64 7.39
CA LYS A 146 11.87 10.16 7.54
C LYS A 146 11.08 10.29 6.24
N PHE A 147 10.19 9.33 6.00
CA PHE A 147 9.11 9.46 5.02
C PHE A 147 7.84 9.85 5.78
N GLU A 148 7.19 10.92 5.33
CA GLU A 148 5.91 11.35 5.90
C GLU A 148 4.76 10.61 5.21
N GLU A 149 3.65 10.48 5.93
CA GLU A 149 2.44 9.90 5.38
C GLU A 149 1.88 10.83 4.30
N ILE A 150 1.56 10.27 3.13
CA ILE A 150 0.94 11.03 2.05
C ILE A 150 -0.52 11.21 2.43
N SER A 151 -1.01 12.44 2.41
CA SER A 151 -2.41 12.74 2.77
C SER A 151 -3.37 12.02 1.84
N SER A 152 -4.44 11.42 2.38
CA SER A 152 -5.55 10.86 1.61
C SER A 152 -6.24 11.92 0.73
N GLU A 153 -6.12 13.22 1.05
CA GLU A 153 -6.58 14.31 0.18
C GLU A 153 -5.82 14.39 -1.16
N SER A 154 -4.66 13.72 -1.25
CA SER A 154 -3.86 13.60 -2.47
C SER A 154 -4.38 12.48 -3.38
N ILE A 155 -5.33 11.67 -2.90
CA ILE A 155 -5.99 10.62 -3.69
C ILE A 155 -7.11 11.28 -4.49
N PRO A 156 -7.13 11.15 -5.81
CA PRO A 156 -8.19 11.73 -6.61
C PRO A 156 -9.53 11.04 -6.30
N LEU A 157 -10.63 11.80 -6.38
CA LEU A 157 -11.97 11.23 -6.23
C LEU A 157 -12.26 10.29 -7.41
N ILE A 158 -12.29 8.99 -7.13
CA ILE A 158 -12.68 7.97 -8.11
C ILE A 158 -14.21 7.98 -8.23
N ILE A 159 -14.69 8.10 -9.45
CA ILE A 159 -16.10 8.15 -9.84
C ILE A 159 -16.43 6.86 -10.60
N GLU A 160 -17.34 6.07 -10.05
CA GLU A 160 -17.91 4.90 -10.74
C GLU A 160 -19.14 5.30 -11.57
N LYS A 161 -19.19 4.86 -12.82
CA LYS A 161 -20.29 5.10 -13.75
C LYS A 161 -20.56 3.87 -14.60
N SER A 162 -21.80 3.77 -15.08
CA SER A 162 -22.14 2.90 -16.21
C SER A 162 -22.37 3.78 -17.44
N GLY A 163 -21.94 3.28 -18.59
CA GLY A 163 -22.09 3.97 -19.87
C GLY A 163 -22.06 3.00 -21.05
N LYS A 164 -22.33 3.53 -22.24
CA LYS A 164 -22.21 2.76 -23.49
C LYS A 164 -20.87 3.03 -24.13
N TYR A 165 -20.10 1.99 -24.39
CA TYR A 165 -18.86 2.10 -25.14
C TYR A 165 -19.16 2.59 -26.57
N VAL A 166 -18.50 3.67 -27.00
CA VAL A 166 -18.68 4.22 -28.34
C VAL A 166 -17.58 3.72 -29.28
N GLY A 167 -16.33 3.79 -28.85
CA GLY A 167 -15.17 3.32 -29.62
C GLY A 167 -13.84 3.86 -29.09
N GLN A 168 -12.74 3.45 -29.73
CA GLN A 168 -11.42 4.04 -29.47
C GLN A 168 -11.22 5.29 -30.33
N ILE A 169 -10.67 6.33 -29.74
CA ILE A 169 -10.22 7.54 -30.45
C ILE A 169 -8.80 7.30 -30.95
N ASP A 170 -7.93 6.82 -30.07
CA ASP A 170 -6.57 6.36 -30.35
C ASP A 170 -6.13 5.34 -29.28
N ASN A 171 -4.84 4.97 -29.26
CA ASN A 171 -4.30 3.97 -28.33
C ASN A 171 -4.38 4.35 -26.84
N ASN A 172 -4.60 5.62 -26.52
CA ASN A 172 -4.64 6.14 -25.15
C ASN A 172 -6.02 6.68 -24.78
N PHE A 173 -6.99 6.70 -25.70
CA PHE A 173 -8.28 7.32 -25.45
C PHE A 173 -9.43 6.49 -26.02
N ILE A 174 -10.48 6.34 -25.21
CA ILE A 174 -11.78 5.82 -25.64
C ILE A 174 -12.88 6.86 -25.47
N GLU A 175 -13.99 6.64 -26.14
CA GLU A 175 -15.21 7.40 -25.99
C GLU A 175 -16.30 6.53 -25.36
N ILE A 176 -16.95 7.07 -24.32
CA ILE A 176 -18.06 6.42 -23.62
C ILE A 176 -19.22 7.42 -23.55
N GLU A 177 -20.43 6.97 -23.88
CA GLU A 177 -21.66 7.74 -23.67
C GLU A 177 -22.17 7.54 -22.24
N VAL A 178 -22.15 8.63 -21.46
CA VAL A 178 -22.64 8.68 -20.07
C VAL A 178 -23.78 9.69 -20.01
N ASP A 179 -24.93 9.28 -19.47
CA ASP A 179 -26.10 10.16 -19.32
C ASP A 179 -26.52 10.85 -20.65
N GLY A 180 -26.36 10.15 -21.78
CA GLY A 180 -26.69 10.61 -23.14
C GLY A 180 -25.66 11.57 -23.76
N LYS A 181 -24.49 11.74 -23.14
CA LYS A 181 -23.39 12.56 -23.64
C LYS A 181 -22.14 11.72 -23.85
N ALA A 182 -21.59 11.77 -25.06
CA ALA A 182 -20.28 11.20 -25.36
C ALA A 182 -19.17 11.98 -24.65
N MET A 183 -18.30 11.26 -23.94
CA MET A 183 -17.18 11.78 -23.18
C MET A 183 -15.92 10.98 -23.51
N SER A 184 -14.77 11.67 -23.57
CA SER A 184 -13.48 11.07 -23.84
C SER A 184 -12.77 10.73 -22.53
N PHE A 185 -12.22 9.52 -22.46
CA PHE A 185 -11.50 9.00 -21.31
C PHE A 185 -10.13 8.48 -21.75
N MET A 186 -9.09 8.87 -21.01
CA MET A 186 -7.78 8.25 -21.06
C MET A 186 -7.89 6.80 -20.60
N ILE A 187 -7.16 5.93 -21.27
CA ILE A 187 -7.10 4.51 -20.96
C ILE A 187 -5.65 4.02 -21.04
N SER A 188 -5.29 3.17 -20.07
CA SER A 188 -4.01 2.46 -20.06
C SER A 188 -4.02 1.29 -21.05
N GLN A 189 -2.84 0.95 -21.59
CA GLN A 189 -2.71 -0.16 -22.54
C GLN A 189 -3.00 -1.53 -21.91
N GLU A 190 -2.97 -1.63 -20.58
CA GLU A 190 -3.36 -2.85 -19.86
C GLU A 190 -4.80 -3.29 -20.17
N PHE A 191 -5.68 -2.34 -20.52
CA PHE A 191 -7.07 -2.63 -20.89
C PHE A 191 -7.23 -3.05 -22.35
N SER A 192 -6.17 -3.05 -23.17
CA SER A 192 -6.26 -3.41 -24.61
C SER A 192 -6.94 -4.76 -24.85
N PRO A 193 -6.61 -5.85 -24.13
CA PRO A 193 -7.28 -7.14 -24.31
C PRO A 193 -8.79 -7.08 -24.02
N PHE A 194 -9.21 -6.22 -23.08
CA PHE A 194 -10.62 -6.02 -22.78
C PHE A 194 -11.32 -5.21 -23.88
N LEU A 195 -10.67 -4.14 -24.38
CA LEU A 195 -11.22 -3.31 -25.45
C LEU A 195 -11.44 -4.08 -26.75
N GLU A 196 -10.60 -5.07 -27.05
CA GLU A 196 -10.76 -5.95 -28.21
C GLU A 196 -12.04 -6.80 -28.16
N LEU A 197 -12.61 -6.99 -26.97
CA LEU A 197 -13.84 -7.75 -26.75
C LEU A 197 -15.11 -6.89 -26.83
N LEU A 198 -14.97 -5.56 -26.82
CA LEU A 198 -16.10 -4.64 -26.81
C LEU A 198 -16.57 -4.27 -28.23
N ASN A 199 -17.87 -4.13 -28.37
CA ASN A 199 -18.54 -3.56 -29.54
C ASN A 199 -19.18 -2.21 -29.19
N THR A 200 -19.26 -1.32 -30.17
CA THR A 200 -20.01 -0.06 -30.01
C THR A 200 -21.44 -0.34 -29.55
N GLY A 201 -21.84 0.30 -28.46
CA GLY A 201 -23.14 0.16 -27.83
C GLY A 201 -23.17 -0.78 -26.63
N ASP A 202 -22.08 -1.52 -26.36
CA ASP A 202 -21.98 -2.38 -25.17
C ASP A 202 -22.04 -1.56 -23.89
N ASN A 203 -22.79 -2.04 -22.90
CA ASN A 203 -22.84 -1.41 -21.59
C ASN A 203 -21.62 -1.86 -20.77
N ILE A 204 -20.89 -0.89 -20.27
CA ILE A 204 -19.72 -1.10 -19.42
C ILE A 204 -19.93 -0.42 -18.08
N LEU A 205 -19.37 -1.02 -17.04
CA LEU A 205 -19.17 -0.41 -15.73
C LEU A 205 -17.71 0.00 -15.64
N PHE A 206 -17.44 1.24 -15.26
CA PHE A 206 -16.10 1.75 -15.23
C PHE A 206 -15.90 2.78 -14.12
N SER A 207 -14.67 2.89 -13.67
CA SER A 207 -14.24 3.87 -12.68
C SER A 207 -13.23 4.80 -13.33
N TYR A 208 -13.31 6.08 -13.01
CA TYR A 208 -12.38 7.09 -13.51
C TYR A 208 -12.16 8.20 -12.48
N TYR A 209 -11.11 8.99 -12.68
CA TYR A 209 -10.91 10.26 -11.97
C TYR A 209 -10.52 11.36 -12.96
N GLU A 210 -10.53 12.62 -12.50
CA GLU A 210 -10.01 13.75 -13.29
C GLU A 210 -8.58 14.07 -12.83
N ASN A 211 -7.61 13.94 -13.74
CA ASN A 211 -6.21 14.20 -13.44
C ASN A 211 -5.91 15.71 -13.35
N ALA A 212 -4.68 16.06 -12.94
CA ALA A 212 -4.28 17.46 -12.77
C ALA A 212 -4.35 18.31 -14.05
N ASN A 213 -4.43 17.68 -15.23
CA ASN A 213 -4.59 18.34 -16.53
C ASN A 213 -6.06 18.47 -16.97
N GLY A 214 -7.01 18.03 -16.15
CA GLY A 214 -8.44 18.02 -16.46
C GLY A 214 -8.87 16.89 -17.40
N GLN A 215 -8.07 15.84 -17.54
CA GLN A 215 -8.39 14.69 -18.37
C GLN A 215 -9.00 13.60 -17.50
N LEU A 216 -10.01 12.91 -18.03
CA LEU A 216 -10.69 11.82 -17.33
C LEU A 216 -9.94 10.53 -17.59
N GLU A 217 -9.46 9.84 -16.57
CA GLU A 217 -8.62 8.66 -16.71
C GLU A 217 -9.25 7.45 -16.05
N ILE A 218 -9.38 6.37 -16.82
CA ILE A 218 -10.01 5.12 -16.37
C ILE A 218 -9.06 4.36 -15.46
N THR A 219 -9.56 4.00 -14.28
CA THR A 219 -8.87 3.13 -13.31
C THR A 219 -9.40 1.70 -13.34
N ASN A 220 -10.62 1.50 -13.82
CA ASN A 220 -11.23 0.18 -13.90
C ASN A 220 -12.25 0.10 -15.04
N LEU A 221 -12.35 -1.05 -15.67
CA LEU A 221 -13.23 -1.29 -16.81
C LEU A 221 -13.75 -2.73 -16.77
N ASN A 222 -15.06 -2.89 -16.59
CA ASN A 222 -15.73 -4.18 -16.51
C ASN A 222 -16.95 -4.22 -17.44
N ASN A 223 -17.30 -5.42 -17.90
CA ASN A 223 -18.56 -5.62 -18.61
C ASN A 223 -19.71 -5.74 -17.59
N THR A 224 -20.91 -5.37 -18.02
CA THR A 224 -22.12 -5.52 -17.21
C THR A 224 -22.83 -6.84 -17.51
#